data_AF-A0AAV1TW27-F1
#
_entry.id   AF-A0AAV1TW27-F1
#
_cell.length_a   1.000
_cell.length_b   1.000
_cell.length_c   1.000
_cell.angle_alpha   90.00
_cell.angle_beta   90.00
_cell.angle_gamma   90.00
#
_symmetry.space_group_name_H-M   'P 1'
#
loop_
_entity.id
_entity.type
_entity.pdbx_description
1 polymer ?
#
loop_
_entity_poly.entity_id
_entity_poly.type
_entity_poly.pdbx_seq_one_letter_code
_entity_poly.pdbx_strand_id
1 'polypeptide(L)'
;MTTKKMNGQLLQVPPLSGDRSPLKTWCNDSNTPSDQHLLEIPSGCDGATKKGRTKTRTINHITLGFIAYFAVAAGPFGVENAVRAAGPYPVLLAVMLLPFTWGLPQALMTAELSSMISENGGYILWVRRGLGQYAGWANAFNCIASNVCDLPTYPVLFCSYVEAFLASGYSYALSGTERWLVKCVALLFVFVSNVVGLRAVAMVSVVMSLFVLAPFILEPLSVETFNLATWGNVAPNIDWSVFLSTILWNYQGWDSLGCVAGEVKEGGRTYPIAITIAMILITVNYAVPVGAGIMVQPDSSQWHEGSLETIAMSITPWLGVWVGMAAVVATLGEFNVVMACSSRALWATADYKMLPSFLAFEWERFETPVAAVIFQTVTTGILMNFSFEILVVLDTFFNNLTLMLEFFAFLRLKYVESDTERPFVVPFGRLGAWAITLPKIVVLLGVLIAQKRSVWVLCGLFNVVVSSAYLVWRRFHPAHRGTCAYDRASTTIPTMYGTSLSSQPVVVNSS
;
A
#
# COMPACT_ATOMS: atom_id res chain seq x y z
N MET A 1 -17.80 68.02 -32.44
CA MET A 1 -16.33 67.96 -32.24
C MET A 1 -15.85 66.59 -32.70
N THR A 2 -15.52 66.47 -34.00
CA THR A 2 -14.14 66.40 -34.54
C THR A 2 -13.39 65.12 -34.14
N THR A 3 -13.33 64.13 -35.05
CA THR A 3 -12.11 63.64 -35.80
C THR A 3 -11.10 62.88 -34.93
N LYS A 4 -10.37 61.83 -35.31
CA LYS A 4 -9.83 61.27 -36.59
C LYS A 4 -9.12 59.94 -36.18
N LYS A 5 -9.00 58.91 -37.05
CA LYS A 5 -7.76 58.41 -37.73
C LYS A 5 -6.52 58.24 -36.79
N MET A 6 -5.63 57.25 -36.89
CA MET A 6 -5.17 56.39 -37.99
C MET A 6 -4.10 55.41 -37.45
N ASN A 7 -3.84 54.38 -38.25
CA ASN A 7 -2.68 53.46 -38.32
C ASN A 7 -1.28 54.05 -38.05
N GLY A 8 -0.32 53.14 -37.78
CA GLY A 8 1.10 53.28 -38.15
C GLY A 8 2.05 52.82 -37.03
N GLN A 9 2.62 51.61 -37.13
CA GLN A 9 3.93 51.30 -37.75
C GLN A 9 5.11 51.29 -36.77
N LEU A 10 5.70 50.10 -36.68
CA LEU A 10 7.05 49.69 -36.30
C LEU A 10 8.13 50.80 -36.23
N LEU A 11 8.92 50.75 -35.16
CA LEU A 11 10.33 51.16 -35.19
C LEU A 11 11.17 50.17 -34.38
N GLN A 12 12.01 49.42 -35.10
CA GLN A 12 13.13 48.64 -34.58
C GLN A 12 14.25 49.59 -34.15
N VAL A 13 14.87 49.28 -33.01
CA VAL A 13 16.21 49.78 -32.65
C VAL A 13 17.12 48.56 -32.41
N PRO A 14 18.28 48.45 -33.10
CA PRO A 14 19.22 47.34 -32.99
C PRO A 14 20.28 47.56 -31.87
N PRO A 15 21.17 46.57 -31.59
CA PRO A 15 21.70 46.28 -30.26
C PRO A 15 23.11 46.83 -29.97
N LEU A 16 23.47 46.90 -28.70
CA LEU A 16 24.85 46.96 -28.17
C LEU A 16 24.89 45.98 -26.98
N SER A 17 25.45 44.78 -27.12
CA SER A 17 26.86 44.41 -26.89
C SER A 17 27.42 44.97 -25.56
N GLY A 18 27.95 44.17 -24.63
CA GLY A 18 28.50 42.83 -24.78
C GLY A 18 28.49 41.97 -23.51
N ASP A 19 28.62 40.67 -23.80
CA ASP A 19 29.65 39.80 -23.24
C ASP A 19 29.56 39.39 -21.75
N ARG A 20 28.99 38.19 -21.47
CA ARG A 20 29.72 36.89 -21.52
C ARG A 20 28.99 35.74 -20.78
N SER A 21 28.57 34.75 -21.58
CA SER A 21 28.68 33.28 -21.34
C SER A 21 27.87 32.58 -20.23
N PRO A 22 27.59 31.24 -20.36
CA PRO A 22 26.23 30.73 -20.42
C PRO A 22 25.95 29.66 -19.34
N LEU A 23 24.68 29.32 -19.08
CA LEU A 23 24.16 27.94 -18.96
C LEU A 23 22.77 27.90 -18.30
N LYS A 24 21.83 27.37 -19.09
CA LYS A 24 20.65 26.56 -18.70
C LYS A 24 19.45 27.25 -18.06
N THR A 25 18.54 27.67 -18.93
CA THR A 25 17.09 27.61 -18.72
C THR A 25 16.43 27.12 -20.01
N TRP A 26 15.83 25.93 -19.99
CA TRP A 26 14.82 25.52 -20.96
C TRP A 26 13.73 24.75 -20.21
N CYS A 27 12.77 25.51 -19.67
CA CYS A 27 11.39 25.06 -19.53
C CYS A 27 10.74 25.24 -20.91
N ASN A 28 10.16 24.16 -21.43
CA ASN A 28 9.35 24.19 -22.65
C ASN A 28 8.02 24.89 -22.38
N ASP A 29 7.86 26.08 -22.95
CA ASP A 29 6.59 26.54 -23.52
C ASP A 29 6.78 26.56 -25.03
N SER A 30 5.99 25.79 -25.78
CA SER A 30 5.91 25.94 -27.22
C SER A 30 4.45 25.89 -27.68
N ASN A 31 3.92 27.08 -27.90
CA ASN A 31 2.77 27.33 -28.75
C ASN A 31 3.26 28.27 -29.87
N THR A 32 3.48 27.76 -31.08
CA THR A 32 3.10 28.44 -32.35
C THR A 32 3.33 27.52 -33.56
N PRO A 33 2.56 27.69 -34.64
CA PRO A 33 2.32 26.68 -35.66
C PRO A 33 3.23 26.83 -36.88
N SER A 34 3.57 25.73 -37.53
CA SER A 34 4.11 25.73 -38.89
C SER A 34 3.60 24.51 -39.66
N ASP A 35 2.84 24.77 -40.71
CA ASP A 35 2.37 23.81 -41.70
C ASP A 35 3.53 23.02 -42.31
N GLN A 36 3.50 21.70 -42.17
CA GLN A 36 4.11 20.78 -43.12
C GLN A 36 3.17 19.61 -43.37
N HIS A 37 2.74 19.53 -44.63
CA HIS A 37 2.01 18.43 -45.25
C HIS A 37 2.55 17.05 -44.80
N LEU A 38 1.70 16.30 -44.11
CA LEU A 38 1.87 14.85 -43.95
C LEU A 38 0.56 14.15 -44.29
N LEU A 39 0.71 13.15 -45.15
CA LEU A 39 -0.28 12.27 -45.74
C LEU A 39 -1.34 11.80 -44.75
N GLU A 40 -2.61 12.08 -45.06
CA GLU A 40 -3.77 11.47 -44.39
C GLU A 40 -3.82 9.96 -44.72
N ILE A 41 -3.63 9.13 -43.68
CA ILE A 41 -4.06 7.73 -43.69
C ILE A 41 -5.46 7.72 -43.05
N PRO A 42 -6.52 7.24 -43.74
CA PRO A 42 -7.86 7.24 -43.17
C PRO A 42 -7.95 6.15 -42.08
N SER A 43 -7.97 6.59 -40.83
CA SER A 43 -8.24 5.73 -39.66
C SER A 43 -9.75 5.68 -39.40
N GLY A 44 -10.44 4.82 -40.13
CA GLY A 44 -11.78 4.37 -39.77
C GLY A 44 -11.71 3.33 -38.65
N CYS A 45 -11.77 3.78 -37.40
CA CYS A 45 -12.14 2.98 -36.24
C CYS A 45 -12.57 3.95 -35.12
N ASP A 46 -13.87 4.24 -35.07
CA ASP A 46 -14.54 4.90 -33.95
C ASP A 46 -14.46 4.01 -32.70
N GLY A 47 -13.30 4.04 -32.03
CA GLY A 47 -13.15 3.63 -30.65
C GLY A 47 -13.23 4.86 -29.79
N ALA A 48 -14.33 5.01 -29.05
CA ALA A 48 -14.54 6.08 -28.09
C ALA A 48 -13.30 6.26 -27.19
N THR A 49 -12.54 7.31 -27.46
CA THR A 49 -11.43 7.74 -26.62
C THR A 49 -12.06 8.25 -25.33
N LYS A 50 -12.09 7.41 -24.28
CA LYS A 50 -12.31 7.88 -22.91
C LYS A 50 -11.23 8.93 -22.66
N LYS A 51 -11.62 10.21 -22.68
CA LYS A 51 -10.78 11.34 -22.27
C LYS A 51 -10.37 11.09 -20.82
N GLY A 52 -9.21 10.48 -20.61
CA GLY A 52 -8.63 10.28 -19.29
C GLY A 52 -8.39 11.65 -18.66
N ARG A 53 -9.27 12.04 -17.75
CA ARG A 53 -9.18 13.30 -17.03
C ARG A 53 -7.99 13.16 -16.08
N THR A 54 -6.93 13.93 -16.32
CA THR A 54 -5.68 13.88 -15.53
C THR A 54 -5.98 14.23 -14.07
N LYS A 55 -6.05 13.21 -13.19
CA LYS A 55 -6.17 13.43 -11.75
C LYS A 55 -4.96 14.24 -11.27
N THR A 56 -5.20 15.33 -10.55
CA THR A 56 -4.14 16.20 -10.02
C THR A 56 -3.34 15.46 -8.95
N ARG A 57 -2.02 15.34 -9.15
CA ARG A 57 -1.10 14.77 -8.16
C ARG A 57 -0.91 15.76 -7.00
N THR A 58 -1.44 15.42 -5.83
CA THR A 58 -1.52 16.33 -4.67
C THR A 58 -0.77 15.83 -3.44
N ILE A 59 -0.44 14.54 -3.36
CA ILE A 59 0.19 13.95 -2.17
C ILE A 59 1.70 14.26 -2.18
N ASN A 60 2.17 14.93 -1.11
CA ASN A 60 3.58 15.21 -0.85
C ASN A 60 4.22 14.18 0.10
N HIS A 61 5.53 14.26 0.31
CA HIS A 61 6.30 13.31 1.13
C HIS A 61 5.93 13.27 2.61
N ILE A 62 5.56 14.40 3.21
CA ILE A 62 5.09 14.42 4.61
C ILE A 62 3.77 13.66 4.71
N THR A 63 2.82 14.02 3.85
CA THR A 63 1.50 13.40 3.79
C THR A 63 1.61 11.90 3.52
N LEU A 64 2.42 11.50 2.54
CA LEU A 64 2.64 10.10 2.20
C LEU A 64 3.32 9.34 3.35
N GLY A 65 4.24 9.98 4.09
CA GLY A 65 4.87 9.37 5.27
C GLY A 65 3.87 9.06 6.37
N PHE A 66 2.91 9.95 6.62
CA PHE A 66 1.84 9.71 7.59
C PHE A 66 0.78 8.73 7.08
N ILE A 67 0.46 8.73 5.77
CA ILE A 67 -0.36 7.68 5.17
C ILE A 67 0.33 6.33 5.32
N ALA A 68 1.64 6.23 5.09
CA ALA A 68 2.41 5.01 5.27
C ALA A 68 2.43 4.55 6.73
N TYR A 69 2.61 5.46 7.68
CA TYR A 69 2.52 5.15 9.10
C TYR A 69 1.15 4.57 9.48
N PHE A 70 0.05 5.19 9.00
CA PHE A 70 -1.29 4.70 9.25
C PHE A 70 -1.68 3.45 8.48
N ALA A 71 -1.09 3.22 7.31
CA ALA A 71 -1.36 2.02 6.51
C ALA A 71 -0.62 0.77 7.03
N VAL A 72 0.38 0.96 7.90
CA VAL A 72 1.28 -0.10 8.35
C VAL A 72 1.12 -0.46 9.82
N ALA A 73 0.84 0.52 10.68
CA ALA A 73 0.83 0.30 12.12
C ALA A 73 -0.21 1.15 12.84
N ALA A 74 -0.22 2.45 12.56
CA ALA A 74 -0.98 3.46 13.32
C ALA A 74 -0.75 3.49 14.85
N GLY A 75 0.08 2.64 15.44
CA GLY A 75 0.24 2.46 16.88
C GLY A 75 0.98 1.16 17.21
N PRO A 76 1.36 0.91 18.48
CA PRO A 76 1.74 -0.41 18.95
C PRO A 76 0.55 -1.37 19.11
N PHE A 77 -0.67 -0.91 18.82
CA PHE A 77 -1.90 -1.59 19.17
C PHE A 77 -2.07 -2.90 18.38
N GLY A 78 -2.53 -3.95 19.05
CA GLY A 78 -2.67 -5.30 18.46
C GLY A 78 -1.43 -6.18 18.60
N VAL A 79 -0.29 -5.64 19.05
CA VAL A 79 0.95 -6.41 19.30
C VAL A 79 0.82 -7.34 20.52
N GLU A 80 -0.15 -7.09 21.41
CA GLU A 80 -0.25 -7.77 22.71
C GLU A 80 -0.42 -9.28 22.58
N ASN A 81 -1.12 -9.73 21.54
CA ASN A 81 -1.27 -11.15 21.25
C ASN A 81 0.06 -11.82 20.88
N ALA A 82 0.99 -11.09 20.25
CA ALA A 82 2.33 -11.60 19.97
C ALA A 82 3.11 -11.78 21.29
N VAL A 83 2.97 -10.85 22.23
CA VAL A 83 3.59 -10.94 23.57
C VAL A 83 3.04 -12.14 24.32
N ARG A 84 1.72 -12.34 24.32
CA ARG A 84 1.11 -13.53 24.93
C ARG A 84 1.57 -14.83 24.27
N ALA A 85 1.70 -14.86 22.95
CA ALA A 85 2.01 -16.06 22.19
C ALA A 85 3.47 -16.52 22.30
N ALA A 86 4.44 -15.61 22.40
CA ALA A 86 5.87 -15.94 22.39
C ALA A 86 6.66 -15.45 23.61
N GLY A 87 6.09 -14.51 24.36
CA GLY A 87 6.74 -13.86 25.49
C GLY A 87 7.55 -12.61 25.10
N PRO A 88 8.13 -11.93 26.10
CA PRO A 88 8.86 -10.68 25.92
C PRO A 88 10.01 -10.70 24.91
N TYR A 89 10.95 -11.64 25.08
CA TYR A 89 12.20 -11.64 24.32
C TYR A 89 11.98 -11.79 22.81
N PRO A 90 11.18 -12.76 22.32
CA PRO A 90 10.96 -12.91 20.89
C PRO A 90 10.26 -11.69 20.26
N VAL A 91 9.32 -11.06 20.97
CA VAL A 91 8.64 -9.85 20.47
C VAL A 91 9.61 -8.68 20.39
N LEU A 92 10.39 -8.41 21.44
CA LEU A 92 11.37 -7.32 21.42
C LEU A 92 12.41 -7.51 20.32
N LEU A 93 12.87 -8.74 20.12
CA LEU A 93 13.78 -9.07 19.03
C LEU A 93 13.11 -8.83 17.66
N ALA A 94 11.87 -9.26 17.48
CA ALA A 94 11.12 -9.05 16.25
C ALA A 94 10.90 -7.56 15.96
N VAL A 95 10.50 -6.78 16.96
CA VAL A 95 10.28 -5.33 16.85
C VAL A 95 11.55 -4.60 16.38
N MET A 96 12.73 -5.06 16.80
CA MET A 96 14.01 -4.49 16.37
C MET A 96 14.44 -4.95 14.97
N LEU A 97 14.13 -6.19 14.58
CA LEU A 97 14.60 -6.77 13.32
C LEU A 97 13.65 -6.56 12.13
N LEU A 98 12.34 -6.55 12.36
CA LEU A 98 11.32 -6.46 11.32
C LEU A 98 11.32 -5.15 10.52
N PRO A 99 11.63 -3.97 11.09
CA PRO A 99 11.84 -2.77 10.29
C PRO A 99 12.82 -2.98 9.14
N PHE A 100 13.89 -3.75 9.35
CA PHE A 100 14.96 -3.96 8.38
C PHE A 100 14.78 -5.21 7.52
N THR A 101 14.21 -6.27 8.07
CA THR A 101 14.07 -7.58 7.39
C THR A 101 12.73 -7.75 6.69
N TRP A 102 11.70 -7.03 7.15
CA TRP A 102 10.34 -7.13 6.64
C TRP A 102 9.85 -5.84 6.00
N GLY A 103 9.86 -4.75 6.75
CA GLY A 103 9.32 -3.46 6.33
C GLY A 103 10.13 -2.81 5.22
N LEU A 104 11.44 -2.61 5.44
CA LEU A 104 12.31 -1.92 4.49
C LEU A 104 12.37 -2.59 3.11
N PRO A 105 12.52 -3.93 2.98
CA PRO A 105 12.45 -4.62 1.69
C PRO A 105 11.15 -4.33 0.93
N GLN A 106 10.00 -4.42 1.62
CA GLN A 106 8.69 -4.22 1.00
C GLN A 106 8.48 -2.75 0.62
N ALA A 107 8.92 -1.82 1.46
CA ALA A 107 8.88 -0.40 1.21
C ALA A 107 9.73 -0.01 -0.02
N LEU A 108 10.96 -0.53 -0.12
CA LEU A 108 11.85 -0.27 -1.26
C LEU A 108 11.31 -0.85 -2.57
N MET A 109 10.79 -2.07 -2.54
CA MET A 109 10.11 -2.69 -3.69
C MET A 109 8.91 -1.83 -4.13
N THR A 110 8.07 -1.43 -3.18
CA THR A 110 6.89 -0.58 -3.40
C THR A 110 7.29 0.75 -4.03
N ALA A 111 8.32 1.42 -3.50
CA ALA A 111 8.77 2.71 -4.02
C ALA A 111 9.21 2.63 -5.49
N GLU A 112 9.95 1.58 -5.85
CA GLU A 112 10.42 1.40 -7.23
C GLU A 112 9.25 1.06 -8.15
N LEU A 113 8.41 0.09 -7.77
CA LEU A 113 7.28 -0.32 -8.62
C LEU A 113 6.21 0.76 -8.75
N SER A 114 5.91 1.51 -7.68
CA SER A 114 4.93 2.59 -7.69
C SER A 114 5.42 3.84 -8.43
N SER A 115 6.74 4.07 -8.46
CA SER A 115 7.31 5.15 -9.27
C SER A 115 7.42 4.79 -10.75
N MET A 116 7.64 3.50 -11.06
CA MET A 116 7.63 2.95 -12.42
C MET A 116 6.20 2.85 -13.00
N ILE A 117 5.24 2.37 -12.21
CA ILE A 117 3.85 2.13 -12.60
C ILE A 117 2.97 3.10 -11.81
N SER A 118 2.92 4.36 -12.28
CA SER A 118 2.19 5.45 -11.60
C SER A 118 0.67 5.43 -11.78
N GLU A 119 0.08 4.23 -11.84
CA GLU A 119 -1.35 4.00 -11.95
C GLU A 119 -1.90 3.48 -10.62
N ASN A 120 -3.15 3.81 -10.33
CA ASN A 120 -3.83 3.30 -9.15
C ASN A 120 -4.18 1.81 -9.36
N GLY A 121 -3.73 0.96 -8.44
CA GLY A 121 -3.96 -0.49 -8.50
C GLY A 121 -2.84 -1.31 -7.87
N GLY A 122 -1.69 -0.67 -7.61
CA GLY A 122 -0.62 -1.21 -6.77
C GLY A 122 -0.22 -2.65 -7.12
N TYR A 123 -0.19 -3.49 -6.09
CA TYR A 123 0.24 -4.89 -6.15
C TYR A 123 -0.47 -5.76 -7.20
N ILE A 124 -1.73 -5.48 -7.55
CA ILE A 124 -2.44 -6.22 -8.62
C ILE A 124 -1.80 -5.95 -9.98
N LEU A 125 -1.49 -4.68 -10.26
CA LEU A 125 -0.89 -4.25 -11.53
C LEU A 125 0.52 -4.79 -11.69
N TRP A 126 1.31 -4.73 -10.62
CA TRP A 126 2.70 -5.16 -10.62
C TRP A 126 2.82 -6.63 -10.98
N VAL A 127 2.04 -7.48 -10.31
CA VAL A 127 2.08 -8.93 -10.54
C VAL A 127 1.54 -9.29 -11.91
N ARG A 128 0.47 -8.64 -12.37
CA ARG A 128 -0.07 -8.90 -13.71
C ARG A 128 0.90 -8.51 -14.82
N ARG A 129 1.55 -7.35 -14.73
CA ARG A 129 2.58 -6.90 -15.69
C ARG A 129 3.84 -7.76 -15.61
N GLY A 130 4.27 -8.06 -14.38
CA GLY A 130 5.50 -8.78 -14.10
C GLY A 130 5.42 -10.28 -14.37
N LEU A 131 4.32 -10.97 -14.05
CA LEU A 131 4.22 -12.44 -14.10
C LEU A 131 3.09 -12.96 -15.02
N GLY A 132 2.32 -12.06 -15.64
CA GLY A 132 1.27 -12.41 -16.60
C GLY A 132 -0.11 -12.64 -15.97
N GLN A 133 -1.06 -13.07 -16.81
CA GLN A 133 -2.49 -13.07 -16.47
C GLN A 133 -2.86 -14.01 -15.32
N TYR A 134 -2.34 -15.24 -15.31
CA TYR A 134 -2.67 -16.22 -14.26
C TYR A 134 -2.12 -15.81 -12.90
N ALA A 135 -0.85 -15.42 -12.84
CA ALA A 135 -0.25 -14.94 -11.60
C ALA A 135 -0.95 -13.67 -11.10
N GLY A 136 -1.31 -12.75 -12.01
CA GLY A 136 -2.13 -11.58 -11.67
C GLY A 136 -3.51 -11.97 -11.12
N TRP A 137 -4.15 -13.01 -11.67
CA TRP A 137 -5.39 -13.58 -11.14
C TRP A 137 -5.23 -14.16 -9.75
N ALA A 138 -4.29 -15.08 -9.57
CA ALA A 138 -4.03 -15.67 -8.26
C ALA A 138 -3.71 -14.58 -7.22
N ASN A 139 -2.86 -13.61 -7.57
CA ASN A 139 -2.52 -12.50 -6.71
C ASN A 139 -3.76 -11.70 -6.31
N ALA A 140 -4.54 -11.21 -7.28
CA ALA A 140 -5.71 -10.38 -6.98
C ALA A 140 -6.69 -11.05 -6.02
N PHE A 141 -6.97 -12.34 -6.20
CA PHE A 141 -7.86 -13.07 -5.28
C PHE A 141 -7.24 -13.34 -3.90
N ASN A 142 -5.93 -13.58 -3.80
CA ASN A 142 -5.25 -13.66 -2.50
C ASN A 142 -5.24 -12.28 -1.80
N CYS A 143 -4.99 -11.19 -2.53
CA CYS A 143 -5.11 -9.83 -1.99
C CYS A 143 -6.52 -9.55 -1.48
N ILE A 144 -7.56 -9.93 -2.22
CA ILE A 144 -8.95 -9.74 -1.80
C ILE A 144 -9.24 -10.56 -0.54
N ALA A 145 -8.80 -11.82 -0.49
CA ALA A 145 -8.97 -12.68 0.68
C ALA A 145 -8.24 -12.15 1.92
N SER A 146 -7.02 -11.65 1.75
CA SER A 146 -6.23 -10.95 2.77
C SER A 146 -7.02 -9.74 3.30
N ASN A 147 -7.39 -8.79 2.43
CA ASN A 147 -8.17 -7.61 2.84
C ASN A 147 -9.52 -7.94 3.50
N VAL A 148 -10.19 -9.02 3.08
CA VAL A 148 -11.45 -9.49 3.68
C VAL A 148 -11.23 -10.03 5.10
N CYS A 149 -10.06 -10.59 5.39
CA CYS A 149 -9.68 -11.04 6.74
C CYS A 149 -9.10 -9.89 7.58
N ASP A 150 -8.42 -8.94 6.96
CA ASP A 150 -7.74 -7.80 7.58
C ASP A 150 -8.70 -6.71 8.06
N LEU A 151 -9.60 -6.20 7.19
CA LEU A 151 -10.52 -5.12 7.55
C LEU A 151 -11.39 -5.37 8.80
N PRO A 152 -11.85 -6.61 9.10
CA PRO A 152 -12.53 -6.92 10.35
C PRO A 152 -11.67 -6.85 11.61
N THR A 153 -10.34 -6.92 11.51
CA THR A 153 -9.44 -6.84 12.67
C THR A 153 -9.57 -5.48 13.36
N TYR A 154 -9.72 -4.40 12.60
CA TYR A 154 -9.76 -3.03 13.13
C TYR A 154 -10.98 -2.71 14.00
N PRO A 155 -12.24 -2.98 13.60
CA PRO A 155 -13.38 -2.77 14.49
C PRO A 155 -13.34 -3.72 15.69
N VAL A 156 -12.78 -4.94 15.55
CA VAL A 156 -12.56 -5.85 16.68
C VAL A 156 -11.59 -5.22 17.67
N LEU A 157 -10.44 -4.75 17.20
CA LEU A 157 -9.40 -4.13 18.03
C LEU A 157 -9.90 -2.83 18.67
N PHE A 158 -10.59 -1.98 17.91
CA PHE A 158 -11.26 -0.79 18.41
C PHE A 158 -12.20 -1.11 19.58
N CYS A 159 -13.04 -2.14 19.43
CA CYS A 159 -13.95 -2.57 20.48
C CYS A 159 -13.20 -3.05 21.73
N SER A 160 -12.09 -3.78 21.56
CA SER A 160 -11.27 -4.26 22.69
C SER A 160 -10.66 -3.11 23.50
N TYR A 161 -10.17 -2.06 22.86
CA TYR A 161 -9.65 -0.88 23.59
C TYR A 161 -10.76 -0.06 24.24
N VAL A 162 -11.93 0.06 23.60
CA VAL A 162 -13.10 0.70 24.25
C VAL A 162 -13.51 -0.10 25.48
N GLU A 163 -13.53 -1.44 25.40
CA GLU A 163 -13.84 -2.31 26.53
C GLU A 163 -12.81 -2.19 27.66
N ALA A 164 -11.51 -2.19 27.32
CA ALA A 164 -10.42 -2.01 28.28
C ALA A 164 -10.56 -0.68 29.05
N PHE A 165 -10.78 0.42 28.33
CA PHE A 165 -10.98 1.74 28.91
C PHE A 165 -12.22 1.83 29.82
N LEU A 166 -13.33 1.18 29.44
CA LEU A 166 -14.54 1.15 30.26
C LEU A 166 -14.38 0.27 31.50
N ALA A 167 -13.65 -0.84 31.38
CA ALA A 167 -13.36 -1.73 32.49
C ALA A 167 -12.40 -1.06 33.49
N SER A 168 -11.31 -0.45 33.02
CA SER A 168 -10.30 0.21 33.85
C SER A 168 -10.83 1.49 34.51
N GLY A 169 -11.53 2.34 33.76
CA GLY A 169 -12.00 3.65 34.22
C GLY A 169 -13.32 3.63 34.99
N TYR A 170 -14.22 2.69 34.66
CA TYR A 170 -15.59 2.67 35.18
C TYR A 170 -16.02 1.30 35.75
N SER A 171 -15.14 0.29 35.75
CA SER A 171 -15.48 -1.08 36.16
C SER A 171 -16.67 -1.66 35.39
N TYR A 172 -16.83 -1.25 34.12
CA TYR A 172 -17.94 -1.66 33.27
C TYR A 172 -17.48 -2.64 32.20
N ALA A 173 -18.12 -3.81 32.15
CA ALA A 173 -17.87 -4.82 31.12
C ALA A 173 -18.99 -4.79 30.07
N LEU A 174 -18.61 -4.71 28.79
CA LEU A 174 -19.58 -4.70 27.70
C LEU A 174 -20.25 -6.07 27.53
N SER A 175 -21.57 -6.07 27.40
CA SER A 175 -22.33 -7.23 26.95
C SER A 175 -22.04 -7.56 25.47
N GLY A 176 -22.39 -8.78 25.05
CA GLY A 176 -22.19 -9.20 23.64
C GLY A 176 -22.88 -8.29 22.62
N THR A 177 -24.08 -7.78 22.95
CA THR A 177 -24.82 -6.83 22.11
C THR A 177 -24.13 -5.47 22.05
N GLU A 178 -23.62 -4.96 23.17
CA GLU A 178 -22.91 -3.68 23.19
C GLU A 178 -21.60 -3.76 22.41
N ARG A 179 -20.83 -4.85 22.56
CA ARG A 179 -19.62 -5.08 21.73
C ARG A 179 -19.95 -5.04 20.24
N TRP A 180 -21.03 -5.71 19.83
CA TRP A 180 -21.47 -5.70 18.43
C TRP A 180 -21.86 -4.29 17.97
N LEU A 181 -22.61 -3.53 18.79
CA LEU A 181 -22.98 -2.15 18.49
C LEU A 181 -21.76 -1.22 18.37
N VAL A 182 -20.78 -1.33 19.27
CA VAL A 182 -19.53 -0.56 19.23
C VAL A 182 -18.78 -0.82 17.91
N LYS A 183 -18.65 -2.09 17.50
CA LYS A 183 -18.06 -2.46 16.20
C LYS A 183 -18.85 -1.89 15.02
N CYS A 184 -20.19 -1.96 15.06
CA CYS A 184 -21.05 -1.39 14.03
C CYS A 184 -20.91 0.13 13.91
N VAL A 185 -20.75 0.85 15.02
CA VAL A 185 -20.52 2.31 15.01
C VAL A 185 -19.20 2.64 14.32
N ALA A 186 -18.11 1.94 14.66
CA ALA A 186 -16.82 2.11 13.99
C ALA A 186 -16.91 1.82 12.48
N LEU A 187 -17.56 0.71 12.12
CA LEU A 187 -17.79 0.32 10.72
C LEU A 187 -18.61 1.36 9.94
N LEU A 188 -19.71 1.86 10.53
CA LEU A 188 -20.55 2.87 9.90
C LEU A 188 -19.80 4.19 9.71
N PHE A 189 -19.02 4.62 10.71
CA PHE A 189 -18.20 5.81 10.61
C PHE A 189 -17.21 5.70 9.43
N VAL A 190 -16.49 4.58 9.34
CA VAL A 190 -15.49 4.35 8.29
C VAL A 190 -16.14 4.16 6.91
N PHE A 191 -17.31 3.55 6.84
CA PHE A 191 -18.10 3.47 5.61
C PHE A 191 -18.45 4.88 5.10
N VAL A 192 -19.02 5.73 5.96
CA VAL A 192 -19.44 7.08 5.58
C VAL A 192 -18.24 7.94 5.15
N SER A 193 -17.12 7.88 5.88
CA SER A 193 -15.90 8.63 5.53
C SER A 193 -15.33 8.24 4.17
N ASN A 194 -15.33 6.95 3.85
CA ASN A 194 -14.84 6.43 2.58
C ASN A 194 -15.80 6.70 1.41
N VAL A 195 -17.11 6.69 1.64
CA VAL A 195 -18.11 7.03 0.61
C VAL A 195 -18.07 8.53 0.27
N VAL A 196 -17.96 9.40 1.28
CA VAL A 196 -17.92 10.87 1.11
C VAL A 196 -16.57 11.35 0.56
N GLY A 197 -15.54 10.50 0.54
CA GLY A 197 -14.26 10.84 -0.07
C GLY A 197 -13.60 12.02 0.61
N LEU A 198 -13.44 11.95 1.94
CA LEU A 198 -12.77 12.99 2.70
C LEU A 198 -11.30 13.12 2.23
N ARG A 199 -11.03 14.02 1.28
CA ARG A 199 -9.67 14.49 0.94
C ARG A 199 -8.92 15.02 2.18
N ALA A 200 -9.65 15.32 3.25
CA ALA A 200 -9.15 15.71 4.57
C ALA A 200 -8.39 14.61 5.33
N VAL A 201 -8.41 13.34 4.89
CA VAL A 201 -7.68 12.26 5.58
C VAL A 201 -6.20 12.57 5.72
N ALA A 202 -5.56 13.13 4.68
CA ALA A 202 -4.15 13.51 4.68
C ALA A 202 -3.74 14.46 5.83
N MET A 203 -4.44 15.60 6.00
CA MET A 203 -4.10 16.56 7.08
C MET A 203 -4.50 16.03 8.45
N VAL A 204 -5.64 15.34 8.53
CA VAL A 204 -6.13 14.76 9.79
C VAL A 204 -5.17 13.65 10.26
N SER A 205 -4.59 12.87 9.36
CA SER A 205 -3.59 11.85 9.67
C SER A 205 -2.33 12.43 10.31
N VAL A 206 -1.89 13.65 9.97
CA VAL A 206 -0.73 14.26 10.66
C VAL A 206 -1.05 14.49 12.14
N VAL A 207 -2.18 15.13 12.42
CA VAL A 207 -2.60 15.46 13.79
C VAL A 207 -2.91 14.19 14.58
N MET A 208 -3.61 13.22 13.97
CA MET A 208 -3.87 11.93 14.58
C MET A 208 -2.58 11.18 14.90
N SER A 209 -1.60 11.18 13.99
CA SER A 209 -0.32 10.51 14.25
C SER A 209 0.41 11.13 15.45
N LEU A 210 0.50 12.46 15.50
CA LEU A 210 1.13 13.15 16.63
C LEU A 210 0.40 12.85 17.95
N PHE A 211 -0.93 12.84 17.93
CA PHE A 211 -1.73 12.51 19.10
C PHE A 211 -1.50 11.07 19.57
N VAL A 212 -1.39 10.11 18.65
CA VAL A 212 -1.15 8.70 18.97
C VAL A 212 0.28 8.43 19.45
N LEU A 213 1.26 9.12 18.88
CA LEU A 213 2.68 8.93 19.21
C LEU A 213 3.05 9.56 20.57
N ALA A 214 2.43 10.69 20.91
CA ALA A 214 2.76 11.46 22.11
C ALA A 214 2.75 10.66 23.43
N PRO A 215 1.70 9.87 23.78
CA PRO A 215 1.67 9.17 25.07
C PRO A 215 2.82 8.17 25.22
N PHE A 216 3.22 7.50 24.14
CA PHE A 216 4.29 6.51 24.16
C PHE A 216 5.70 7.10 24.24
N ILE A 217 5.87 8.37 23.86
CA ILE A 217 7.12 9.11 24.10
C ILE A 217 7.22 9.51 25.58
N LEU A 218 6.09 9.79 26.23
CA LEU A 218 6.02 10.21 27.63
C LEU A 218 6.02 9.02 28.61
N GLU A 219 5.57 7.86 28.17
CA GLU A 219 5.44 6.64 28.99
C GLU A 219 6.77 6.23 29.66
N PRO A 220 7.93 6.15 28.98
CA PRO A 220 9.19 5.79 29.63
C PRO A 220 9.62 6.75 30.74
N LEU A 221 9.20 8.02 30.65
CA LEU A 221 9.51 9.02 31.69
C LEU A 221 8.67 8.82 32.96
N SER A 222 7.61 8.03 32.86
CA SER A 222 6.66 7.75 33.95
C SER A 222 6.94 6.41 34.66
N VAL A 223 7.84 5.58 34.12
CA VAL A 223 8.23 4.29 34.72
C VAL A 223 9.30 4.52 35.80
N GLU A 224 8.95 4.27 37.07
CA GLU A 224 9.84 4.54 38.22
C GLU A 224 11.03 3.57 38.31
N THR A 225 10.88 2.33 37.83
CA THR A 225 11.94 1.32 37.89
C THR A 225 12.10 0.57 36.57
N PHE A 226 13.28 0.68 35.96
CA PHE A 226 13.65 -0.07 34.77
C PHE A 226 14.22 -1.44 35.15
N ASN A 227 13.39 -2.48 35.13
CA ASN A 227 13.86 -3.86 35.30
C ASN A 227 14.06 -4.56 33.95
N LEU A 228 15.22 -4.32 33.33
CA LEU A 228 15.60 -4.94 32.04
C LEU A 228 15.69 -6.47 32.08
N ALA A 229 15.78 -7.10 33.27
CA ALA A 229 15.82 -8.56 33.37
C ALA A 229 14.52 -9.21 32.86
N THR A 230 13.40 -8.49 32.90
CA THR A 230 12.09 -8.96 32.39
C THR A 230 12.08 -9.20 30.89
N TRP A 231 12.94 -8.52 30.13
CA TRP A 231 13.02 -8.62 28.68
C TRP A 231 13.57 -9.96 28.18
N GLY A 232 14.28 -10.70 29.04
CA GLY A 232 14.86 -11.99 28.68
C GLY A 232 13.87 -13.16 28.71
N ASN A 233 12.64 -12.94 29.15
CA ASN A 233 11.65 -14.00 29.33
C ASN A 233 11.10 -14.50 27.97
N VAL A 234 10.90 -15.80 27.87
CA VAL A 234 10.29 -16.48 26.72
C VAL A 234 9.09 -17.28 27.23
N ALA A 235 7.99 -17.30 26.47
CA ALA A 235 6.83 -18.09 26.83
C ALA A 235 7.17 -19.59 26.92
N PRO A 236 6.63 -20.35 27.89
CA PRO A 236 6.92 -21.78 28.03
C PRO A 236 6.57 -22.61 26.79
N ASN A 237 5.48 -22.23 26.10
CA ASN A 237 5.05 -22.83 24.84
C ASN A 237 4.76 -21.69 23.86
N ILE A 238 5.53 -21.61 22.77
CA ILE A 238 5.36 -20.57 21.76
C ILE A 238 4.28 -21.01 20.75
N ASP A 239 3.20 -20.23 20.61
CA ASP A 239 2.30 -20.36 19.46
C ASP A 239 2.89 -19.59 18.27
N TRP A 240 3.72 -20.28 17.47
CA TRP A 240 4.40 -19.69 16.33
C TRP A 240 3.45 -19.12 15.27
N SER A 241 2.25 -19.70 15.12
CA SER A 241 1.26 -19.25 14.14
C SER A 241 0.69 -17.90 14.56
N VAL A 242 0.26 -17.76 15.81
CA VAL A 242 -0.26 -16.48 16.34
C VAL A 242 0.85 -15.45 16.46
N PHE A 243 2.02 -15.83 16.99
CA PHE A 243 3.15 -14.93 17.16
C PHE A 243 3.60 -14.31 15.84
N LEU A 244 3.93 -15.15 14.84
CA LEU A 244 4.44 -14.66 13.56
C LEU A 244 3.37 -13.92 12.76
N SER A 245 2.12 -14.39 12.77
CA SER A 245 1.05 -13.68 12.07
C SER A 245 0.77 -12.31 12.68
N THR A 246 0.67 -12.23 14.01
CA THR A 246 0.43 -10.94 14.71
C THR A 246 1.58 -9.98 14.46
N ILE A 247 2.82 -10.38 14.77
CA ILE A 247 3.95 -9.46 14.69
C ILE A 247 4.26 -9.02 13.26
N LEU A 248 3.94 -9.82 12.24
CA LEU A 248 4.14 -9.41 10.85
C LEU A 248 3.00 -8.54 10.32
N TRP A 249 1.77 -8.82 10.75
CA TRP A 249 0.62 -7.96 10.49
C TRP A 249 0.88 -6.53 10.99
N ASN A 250 1.47 -6.39 12.19
CA ASN A 250 1.90 -5.10 12.76
C ASN A 250 2.92 -4.30 11.90
N TYR A 251 3.57 -4.94 10.92
CA TYR A 251 4.54 -4.30 10.00
C TYR A 251 4.16 -4.49 8.51
N GLN A 252 2.94 -4.93 8.22
CA GLN A 252 2.39 -5.15 6.87
C GLN A 252 1.88 -3.84 6.26
N GLY A 253 1.50 -3.81 4.97
CA GLY A 253 0.74 -2.68 4.40
C GLY A 253 1.55 -1.65 3.60
N TRP A 254 2.87 -1.81 3.48
CA TRP A 254 3.73 -0.92 2.68
C TRP A 254 3.31 -0.84 1.21
N ASP A 255 2.86 -1.96 0.65
CA ASP A 255 2.37 -2.14 -0.72
C ASP A 255 1.06 -1.38 -1.00
N SER A 256 0.28 -1.04 0.05
CA SER A 256 -0.91 -0.18 -0.05
C SER A 256 -0.58 1.22 -0.59
N LEU A 257 0.66 1.70 -0.42
CA LEU A 257 1.09 2.98 -1.00
C LEU A 257 1.04 2.97 -2.53
N GLY A 258 1.17 1.79 -3.15
CA GLY A 258 0.98 1.59 -4.58
C GLY A 258 -0.45 1.85 -5.07
N CYS A 259 -1.45 1.73 -4.19
CA CYS A 259 -2.85 1.94 -4.55
C CYS A 259 -3.18 3.43 -4.80
N VAL A 260 -2.37 4.33 -4.25
CA VAL A 260 -2.50 5.79 -4.42
C VAL A 260 -1.38 6.38 -5.28
N ALA A 261 -0.63 5.55 -6.02
CA ALA A 261 0.53 5.99 -6.79
C ALA A 261 0.22 7.08 -7.82
N GLY A 262 -0.99 7.07 -8.40
CA GLY A 262 -1.45 8.10 -9.34
C GLY A 262 -1.68 9.47 -8.71
N GLU A 263 -1.78 9.56 -7.38
CA GLU A 263 -2.03 10.79 -6.62
C GLU A 263 -0.73 11.41 -6.05
N VAL A 264 0.39 10.69 -6.14
CA VAL A 264 1.70 11.07 -5.56
C VAL A 264 2.48 12.01 -6.49
N LYS A 265 2.93 13.15 -5.97
CA LYS A 265 3.81 14.09 -6.67
C LYS A 265 5.26 13.60 -6.63
N GLU A 266 5.97 13.61 -7.76
CA GLU A 266 7.42 13.30 -7.83
C GLU A 266 7.79 12.00 -7.09
N GLY A 267 7.18 10.87 -7.49
CA GLY A 267 7.33 9.58 -6.79
C GLY A 267 8.78 9.19 -6.47
N GLY A 268 9.72 9.48 -7.38
CA GLY A 268 11.15 9.22 -7.19
C GLY A 268 11.76 9.81 -5.92
N ARG A 269 11.31 11.01 -5.51
CA ARG A 269 11.75 11.68 -4.27
C ARG A 269 10.77 11.47 -3.12
N THR A 270 9.48 11.40 -3.42
CA THR A 270 8.42 11.37 -2.43
C THR A 270 8.35 10.04 -1.68
N TYR A 271 8.50 8.89 -2.37
CA TYR A 271 8.48 7.58 -1.72
C TYR A 271 9.64 7.38 -0.72
N PRO A 272 10.91 7.63 -1.07
CA PRO A 272 12.02 7.36 -0.14
C PRO A 272 11.97 8.20 1.15
N ILE A 273 11.56 9.46 1.03
CA ILE A 273 11.39 10.36 2.18
C ILE A 273 10.23 9.88 3.05
N ALA A 274 9.08 9.55 2.44
CA ALA A 274 7.92 9.02 3.15
C ALA A 274 8.24 7.72 3.91
N ILE A 275 8.96 6.80 3.27
CA ILE A 275 9.39 5.53 3.87
C ILE A 275 10.29 5.80 5.08
N THR A 276 11.26 6.71 4.96
CA THR A 276 12.15 7.05 6.08
C THR A 276 11.36 7.59 7.27
N ILE A 277 10.44 8.52 7.03
CA ILE A 277 9.56 9.09 8.07
C ILE A 277 8.76 7.97 8.74
N ALA A 278 8.01 7.19 7.96
CA ALA A 278 7.17 6.12 8.48
C ALA A 278 7.97 5.07 9.26
N MET A 279 9.14 4.65 8.75
CA MET A 279 9.96 3.62 9.37
C MET A 279 10.47 4.04 10.75
N ILE A 280 10.92 5.30 10.89
CA ILE A 280 11.35 5.84 12.19
C ILE A 280 10.17 5.85 13.16
N LEU A 281 9.01 6.36 12.72
CA LEU A 281 7.81 6.42 13.54
C LEU A 281 7.38 5.02 14.00
N ILE A 282 7.28 4.05 13.09
CA ILE A 282 6.90 2.67 13.39
C ILE A 282 7.88 2.02 14.37
N THR A 283 9.18 2.16 14.13
CA THR A 283 10.22 1.52 14.97
C THR A 283 10.16 2.05 16.40
N VAL A 284 10.10 3.37 16.58
CA VAL A 284 9.99 3.99 17.90
C VAL A 284 8.67 3.58 18.57
N ASN A 285 7.58 3.60 17.82
CA ASN A 285 6.25 3.39 18.36
C ASN A 285 5.95 1.93 18.73
N TYR A 286 6.67 0.94 18.19
CA TYR A 286 6.61 -0.41 18.72
C TYR A 286 7.65 -0.64 19.82
N ALA A 287 8.90 -0.22 19.62
CA ALA A 287 9.99 -0.57 20.54
C ALA A 287 9.78 0.02 21.94
N VAL A 288 9.35 1.28 22.02
CA VAL A 288 9.23 1.99 23.28
C VAL A 288 8.09 1.45 24.15
N PRO A 289 6.82 1.49 23.72
CA PRO A 289 5.71 1.02 24.56
C PRO A 289 5.70 -0.47 24.80
N VAL A 290 6.13 -1.31 23.85
CA VAL A 290 6.26 -2.76 24.12
C VAL A 290 7.34 -3.02 25.17
N GLY A 291 8.49 -2.36 25.05
CA GLY A 291 9.58 -2.46 26.02
C GLY A 291 9.17 -1.98 27.42
N ALA A 292 8.50 -0.83 27.51
CA ALA A 292 8.00 -0.28 28.76
C ALA A 292 6.89 -1.17 29.35
N GLY A 293 5.93 -1.59 28.54
CA GLY A 293 4.82 -2.41 28.99
C GLY A 293 5.26 -3.76 29.54
N ILE A 294 6.28 -4.40 28.93
CA ILE A 294 6.87 -5.65 29.44
C ILE A 294 7.52 -5.47 30.82
N MET A 295 8.13 -4.30 31.08
CA MET A 295 8.74 -4.04 32.40
C MET A 295 7.68 -3.92 33.50
N VAL A 296 6.53 -3.34 33.17
CA VAL A 296 5.42 -3.16 34.10
C VAL A 296 4.64 -4.46 34.27
N GLN A 297 4.37 -5.16 33.17
CA GLN A 297 3.62 -6.41 33.13
C GLN A 297 4.48 -7.53 32.49
N PRO A 298 5.36 -8.18 33.26
CA PRO A 298 6.28 -9.21 32.74
C PRO A 298 5.61 -10.56 32.48
N ASP A 299 4.45 -10.81 33.10
CA ASP A 299 3.68 -12.04 32.87
C ASP A 299 2.93 -11.95 31.54
N SER A 300 3.50 -12.58 30.50
CA SER A 300 2.96 -12.59 29.15
C SER A 300 1.58 -13.22 29.05
N SER A 301 1.16 -14.07 29.99
CA SER A 301 -0.14 -14.73 29.93
C SER A 301 -1.32 -13.78 30.14
N GLN A 302 -1.08 -12.63 30.76
CA GLN A 302 -2.08 -11.59 31.01
C GLN A 302 -2.23 -10.60 29.85
N TRP A 303 -1.37 -10.66 28.84
CA TRP A 303 -1.44 -9.78 27.69
C TRP A 303 -2.60 -10.18 26.76
N HIS A 304 -3.44 -9.23 26.44
CA HIS A 304 -4.55 -9.35 25.50
C HIS A 304 -4.78 -8.00 24.81
N GLU A 305 -5.68 -7.94 23.83
CA GLU A 305 -6.04 -6.69 23.19
C GLU A 305 -6.56 -5.70 24.23
N GLY A 306 -5.99 -4.50 24.28
CA GLY A 306 -6.30 -3.52 25.32
C GLY A 306 -5.29 -3.48 26.47
N SER A 307 -4.37 -4.45 26.59
CA SER A 307 -3.43 -4.46 27.71
C SER A 307 -2.56 -3.21 27.77
N LEU A 308 -2.16 -2.63 26.63
CA LEU A 308 -1.37 -1.38 26.64
C LEU A 308 -2.08 -0.22 27.37
N GLU A 309 -3.40 -0.13 27.26
CA GLU A 309 -4.20 0.85 28.01
C GLU A 309 -4.21 0.53 29.51
N THR A 310 -4.47 -0.73 29.86
CA THR A 310 -4.55 -1.14 31.28
C THR A 310 -3.19 -1.02 31.99
N ILE A 311 -2.10 -1.33 31.28
CA ILE A 311 -0.72 -1.17 31.74
C ILE A 311 -0.44 0.31 31.97
N ALA A 312 -0.76 1.17 31.00
CA ALA A 312 -0.61 2.61 31.13
C ALA A 312 -1.43 3.18 32.31
N MET A 313 -2.64 2.66 32.55
CA MET A 313 -3.48 3.03 33.70
C MET A 313 -2.82 2.65 35.04
N SER A 314 -2.11 1.51 35.08
CA SER A 314 -1.38 1.05 36.27
C SER A 314 -0.13 1.90 36.58
N ILE A 315 0.49 2.51 35.54
CA ILE A 315 1.58 3.48 35.71
C ILE A 315 1.02 4.79 36.26
N THR A 316 0.08 5.40 35.54
CA THR A 316 -0.59 6.63 35.97
C THR A 316 -1.92 6.86 35.23
N PRO A 317 -3.00 7.30 35.91
CA PRO A 317 -4.34 7.37 35.30
C PRO A 317 -4.45 8.24 34.04
N TRP A 318 -3.76 9.39 34.00
CA TRP A 318 -3.83 10.29 32.84
C TRP A 318 -3.19 9.66 31.59
N LEU A 319 -2.16 8.82 31.78
CA LEU A 319 -1.49 8.12 30.69
C LEU A 319 -2.39 6.99 30.17
N GLY A 320 -3.01 6.21 31.06
CA GLY A 320 -4.01 5.20 30.67
C GLY A 320 -5.14 5.79 29.83
N VAL A 321 -5.73 6.90 30.28
CA VAL A 321 -6.78 7.60 29.53
C VAL A 321 -6.29 8.05 28.14
N TRP A 322 -5.08 8.60 28.06
CA TRP A 322 -4.52 9.04 26.78
C TRP A 322 -4.23 7.84 25.85
N VAL A 323 -3.63 6.76 26.35
CA VAL A 323 -3.36 5.55 25.57
C VAL A 323 -4.66 4.93 25.05
N GLY A 324 -5.72 4.86 25.86
CA GLY A 324 -7.04 4.40 25.42
C GLY A 324 -7.63 5.26 24.29
N MET A 325 -7.58 6.60 24.44
CA MET A 325 -8.02 7.52 23.39
C MET A 325 -7.15 7.44 22.12
N ALA A 326 -5.84 7.28 22.28
CA ALA A 326 -4.90 7.07 21.18
C ALA A 326 -5.20 5.77 20.44
N ALA A 327 -5.53 4.69 21.14
CA ALA A 327 -5.90 3.41 20.54
C ALA A 327 -7.16 3.52 19.68
N VAL A 328 -8.17 4.23 20.18
CA VAL A 328 -9.40 4.53 19.44
C VAL A 328 -9.11 5.33 18.16
N VAL A 329 -8.31 6.40 18.26
CA VAL A 329 -7.95 7.24 17.10
C VAL A 329 -7.09 6.47 16.10
N ALA A 330 -6.13 5.68 16.58
CA ALA A 330 -5.23 4.87 15.78
C ALA A 330 -5.99 3.83 14.96
N THR A 331 -6.79 3.00 15.63
CA THR A 331 -7.55 1.92 15.00
C THR A 331 -8.58 2.43 13.99
N LEU A 332 -9.29 3.53 14.30
CA LEU A 332 -10.20 4.16 13.33
C LEU A 332 -9.45 4.80 12.14
N GLY A 333 -8.30 5.42 12.40
CA GLY A 333 -7.47 6.03 11.37
C GLY A 333 -6.91 4.99 10.39
N GLU A 334 -6.36 3.91 10.92
CA GLU A 334 -5.85 2.77 10.15
C GLU A 334 -6.97 2.11 9.34
N PHE A 335 -8.09 1.80 9.99
CA PHE A 335 -9.24 1.20 9.32
C PHE A 335 -9.72 2.05 8.13
N ASN A 336 -9.76 3.36 8.32
CA ASN A 336 -10.16 4.30 7.29
C ASN A 336 -9.17 4.33 6.11
N VAL A 337 -7.85 4.33 6.37
CA VAL A 337 -6.82 4.32 5.33
C VAL A 337 -6.81 3.00 4.56
N VAL A 338 -6.87 1.87 5.28
CA VAL A 338 -6.81 0.54 4.67
C VAL A 338 -8.08 0.24 3.85
N MET A 339 -9.27 0.64 4.32
CA MET A 339 -10.49 0.57 3.51
C MET A 339 -10.40 1.44 2.25
N ALA A 340 -9.81 2.64 2.34
CA ALA A 340 -9.62 3.51 1.18
C ALA A 340 -8.68 2.91 0.13
N CYS A 341 -7.58 2.29 0.54
CA CYS A 341 -6.61 1.67 -0.36
C CYS A 341 -7.16 0.37 -0.97
N SER A 342 -7.70 -0.52 -0.14
CA SER A 342 -8.20 -1.82 -0.58
C SER A 342 -9.44 -1.70 -1.47
N SER A 343 -10.33 -0.71 -1.26
CA SER A 343 -11.48 -0.47 -2.14
C SER A 343 -11.05 -0.04 -3.55
N ARG A 344 -9.97 0.75 -3.68
CA ARG A 344 -9.36 1.10 -4.98
C ARG A 344 -8.72 -0.12 -5.64
N ALA A 345 -8.05 -0.98 -4.87
CA ALA A 345 -7.49 -2.24 -5.38
C ALA A 345 -8.60 -3.18 -5.89
N LEU A 346 -9.71 -3.28 -5.15
CA LEU A 346 -10.88 -4.08 -5.55
C LEU A 346 -11.54 -3.50 -6.81
N TRP A 347 -11.70 -2.18 -6.87
CA TRP A 347 -12.19 -1.46 -8.04
C TRP A 347 -11.30 -1.73 -9.27
N ALA A 348 -9.97 -1.61 -9.13
CA ALA A 348 -9.04 -1.87 -10.22
C ALA A 348 -9.18 -3.32 -10.71
N THR A 349 -9.27 -4.30 -9.80
CA THR A 349 -9.49 -5.71 -10.16
C THR A 349 -10.76 -5.90 -11.01
N ALA A 350 -11.83 -5.19 -10.67
CA ALA A 350 -13.08 -5.19 -11.45
C ALA A 350 -12.93 -4.50 -12.82
N ASP A 351 -12.21 -3.38 -12.89
CA ASP A 351 -11.92 -2.68 -14.16
C ASP A 351 -11.10 -3.55 -15.13
N TYR A 352 -10.18 -4.37 -14.59
CA TYR A 352 -9.46 -5.40 -15.35
C TYR A 352 -10.29 -6.63 -15.74
N LYS A 353 -11.62 -6.60 -15.53
CA LYS A 353 -12.59 -7.65 -15.87
C LYS A 353 -12.34 -8.98 -15.16
N MET A 354 -11.68 -8.93 -14.00
CA MET A 354 -11.42 -10.12 -13.18
C MET A 354 -12.53 -10.36 -12.15
N LEU A 355 -13.30 -9.31 -11.85
CA LEU A 355 -14.49 -9.35 -11.03
C LEU A 355 -15.70 -8.81 -11.81
N PRO A 356 -16.93 -9.02 -11.32
CA PRO A 356 -18.11 -8.42 -11.92
C PRO A 356 -17.98 -6.90 -12.08
N SER A 357 -18.41 -6.37 -13.23
CA SER A 357 -18.24 -4.96 -13.59
C SER A 357 -18.94 -3.97 -12.65
N PHE A 358 -19.95 -4.40 -11.90
CA PHE A 358 -20.62 -3.52 -10.94
C PHE A 358 -19.69 -3.08 -9.79
N LEU A 359 -18.64 -3.85 -9.47
CA LEU A 359 -17.64 -3.46 -8.46
C LEU A 359 -16.71 -2.34 -8.96
N ALA A 360 -16.65 -2.11 -10.28
CA ALA A 360 -15.94 -0.99 -10.88
C ALA A 360 -16.78 0.31 -10.89
N PHE A 361 -17.93 0.34 -10.23
CA PHE A 361 -18.76 1.54 -10.15
C PHE A 361 -18.14 2.58 -9.20
N GLU A 362 -17.91 3.79 -9.73
CA GLU A 362 -17.48 4.97 -8.97
C GLU A 362 -18.63 5.98 -8.85
N TRP A 363 -18.73 6.64 -7.70
CA TRP A 363 -19.70 7.72 -7.51
C TRP A 363 -19.18 9.04 -8.06
N GLU A 364 -19.88 9.60 -9.04
CA GLU A 364 -19.48 10.81 -9.77
C GLU A 364 -19.20 12.03 -8.89
N ARG A 365 -19.91 12.17 -7.75
CA ARG A 365 -19.79 13.36 -6.88
C ARG A 365 -18.46 13.43 -6.14
N PHE A 366 -17.97 12.29 -5.65
CA PHE A 366 -16.80 12.21 -4.78
C PHE A 366 -15.64 11.41 -5.38
N GLU A 367 -15.83 10.82 -6.57
CA GLU A 367 -14.84 9.97 -7.25
C GLU A 367 -14.41 8.77 -6.38
N THR A 368 -15.35 8.21 -5.62
CA THR A 368 -15.13 7.09 -4.69
C THR A 368 -15.72 5.78 -5.24
N PRO A 369 -15.03 4.63 -5.09
CA PRO A 369 -15.51 3.34 -5.59
C PRO A 369 -16.56 2.74 -4.64
N VAL A 370 -17.76 3.35 -4.61
CA VAL A 370 -18.81 3.04 -3.61
C VAL A 370 -19.22 1.56 -3.61
N ALA A 371 -19.28 0.90 -4.77
CA ALA A 371 -19.63 -0.53 -4.83
C ALA A 371 -18.57 -1.41 -4.13
N ALA A 372 -17.29 -1.08 -4.29
CA ALA A 372 -16.19 -1.76 -3.61
C ALA A 372 -16.23 -1.51 -2.09
N VAL A 373 -16.51 -0.27 -1.67
CA VAL A 373 -16.65 0.09 -0.25
C VAL A 373 -17.83 -0.65 0.40
N ILE A 374 -18.98 -0.76 -0.28
CA ILE A 374 -20.13 -1.54 0.20
C ILE A 374 -19.76 -3.01 0.35
N PHE A 375 -19.11 -3.62 -0.66
CA PHE A 375 -18.68 -5.01 -0.61
C PHE A 375 -17.81 -5.27 0.63
N GLN A 376 -16.79 -4.44 0.83
CA GLN A 376 -15.89 -4.54 1.97
C GLN A 376 -16.62 -4.33 3.31
N THR A 377 -17.54 -3.37 3.38
CA THR A 377 -18.33 -3.10 4.58
C THR A 377 -19.19 -4.29 4.97
N VAL A 378 -19.83 -4.94 3.99
CA VAL A 378 -20.64 -6.14 4.22
C VAL A 378 -19.77 -7.31 4.68
N THR A 379 -18.64 -7.58 4.02
CA THR A 379 -17.73 -8.66 4.43
C THR A 379 -17.16 -8.40 5.82
N THR A 380 -16.82 -7.14 6.13
CA THR A 380 -16.34 -6.75 7.46
C THR A 380 -17.40 -6.93 8.53
N GLY A 381 -18.65 -6.51 8.28
CA GLY A 381 -19.75 -6.68 9.22
C GLY A 381 -20.05 -8.14 9.57
N ILE A 382 -19.81 -9.06 8.62
CA ILE A 382 -19.94 -10.51 8.85
C ILE A 382 -18.75 -11.04 9.66
N LEU A 383 -17.53 -10.71 9.24
CA LEU A 383 -16.31 -11.32 9.77
C LEU A 383 -15.82 -10.71 11.09
N MET A 384 -16.28 -9.52 11.47
CA MET A 384 -15.92 -8.90 12.78
C MET A 384 -16.53 -9.65 14.00
N ASN A 385 -17.27 -10.73 13.77
CA ASN A 385 -17.75 -11.68 14.78
C ASN A 385 -16.69 -12.74 15.17
N PHE A 386 -15.62 -12.88 14.38
CA PHE A 386 -14.50 -13.77 14.71
C PHE A 386 -13.49 -13.08 15.64
N SER A 387 -12.60 -13.87 16.25
CA SER A 387 -11.51 -13.33 17.07
C SER A 387 -10.45 -12.66 16.19
N PHE A 388 -9.80 -11.65 16.76
CA PHE A 388 -8.67 -10.95 16.11
C PHE A 388 -7.58 -11.93 15.68
N GLU A 389 -7.20 -12.89 16.54
CA GLU A 389 -6.17 -13.89 16.23
C GLU A 389 -6.47 -14.70 14.95
N ILE A 390 -7.70 -15.20 14.80
CA ILE A 390 -8.06 -16.02 13.62
C ILE A 390 -8.04 -15.15 12.36
N LEU A 391 -8.56 -13.92 12.45
CA LEU A 391 -8.58 -12.97 11.34
C LEU A 391 -7.16 -12.64 10.86
N VAL A 392 -6.26 -12.30 11.78
CA VAL A 392 -4.85 -11.98 11.49
C VAL A 392 -4.10 -13.20 10.94
N VAL A 393 -4.30 -14.40 11.50
CA VAL A 393 -3.67 -15.62 10.98
C VAL A 393 -4.06 -15.89 9.53
N LEU A 394 -5.34 -15.74 9.19
CA LEU A 394 -5.83 -15.92 7.82
C LEU A 394 -5.34 -14.81 6.89
N ASP A 395 -5.38 -13.55 7.34
CA ASP A 395 -4.87 -12.43 6.57
C ASP A 395 -3.39 -12.63 6.21
N THR A 396 -2.52 -12.83 7.21
CA THR A 396 -1.08 -12.98 6.98
C THR A 396 -0.78 -14.16 6.04
N PHE A 397 -1.55 -15.25 6.10
CA PHE A 397 -1.36 -16.37 5.17
C PHE A 397 -1.57 -15.92 3.71
N PHE A 398 -2.70 -15.28 3.43
CA PHE A 398 -3.02 -14.81 2.08
C PHE A 398 -2.08 -13.68 1.64
N ASN A 399 -1.76 -12.75 2.54
CA ASN A 399 -0.83 -11.67 2.27
C ASN A 399 0.57 -12.20 1.93
N ASN A 400 1.04 -13.24 2.61
CA ASN A 400 2.35 -13.84 2.31
C ASN A 400 2.42 -14.39 0.88
N LEU A 401 1.36 -15.04 0.39
CA LEU A 401 1.31 -15.53 -0.99
C LEU A 401 1.35 -14.38 -1.99
N THR A 402 0.63 -13.29 -1.69
CA THR A 402 0.62 -12.05 -2.46
C THR A 402 2.02 -11.42 -2.52
N LEU A 403 2.67 -11.21 -1.37
CA LEU A 403 4.01 -10.62 -1.30
C LEU A 403 5.05 -11.46 -2.05
N MET A 404 4.96 -12.79 -1.99
CA MET A 404 5.84 -13.65 -2.79
C MET A 404 5.71 -13.35 -4.28
N LEU A 405 4.49 -13.23 -4.80
CA LEU A 405 4.24 -12.90 -6.20
C LEU A 405 4.69 -11.49 -6.55
N GLU A 406 4.51 -10.51 -5.66
CA GLU A 406 5.00 -9.14 -5.85
C GLU A 406 6.52 -9.07 -5.96
N PHE A 407 7.24 -9.74 -5.06
CA PHE A 407 8.70 -9.77 -5.10
C PHE A 407 9.24 -10.50 -6.34
N PHE A 408 8.57 -11.57 -6.77
CA PHE A 408 8.91 -12.22 -8.04
C PHE A 408 8.62 -11.33 -9.26
N ALA A 409 7.52 -10.59 -9.24
CA ALA A 409 7.19 -9.62 -10.27
C ALA A 409 8.21 -8.47 -10.32
N PHE A 410 8.61 -7.95 -9.15
CA PHE A 410 9.65 -6.94 -8.99
C PHE A 410 10.97 -7.38 -9.63
N LEU A 411 11.45 -8.57 -9.26
CA LEU A 411 12.67 -9.12 -9.84
C LEU A 411 12.52 -9.31 -11.36
N ARG A 412 11.43 -9.95 -11.83
CA ARG A 412 11.23 -10.18 -13.27
C ARG A 412 11.20 -8.88 -14.06
N LEU A 413 10.49 -7.85 -13.59
CA LEU A 413 10.41 -6.55 -14.26
C LEU A 413 11.77 -5.87 -14.35
N LYS A 414 12.66 -6.02 -13.36
CA LYS A 414 14.04 -5.49 -13.44
C LYS A 414 14.89 -6.11 -14.57
N TYR A 415 14.56 -7.33 -15.01
CA TYR A 415 15.27 -8.01 -16.09
C TYR A 415 14.57 -7.85 -17.45
N VAL A 416 13.24 -7.97 -17.48
CA VAL A 416 12.45 -7.95 -18.71
C VAL A 416 12.21 -6.53 -19.21
N GLU A 417 12.02 -5.59 -18.29
CA GLU A 417 11.77 -4.17 -18.58
C GLU A 417 12.88 -3.31 -17.95
N SER A 418 14.14 -3.60 -18.31
CA SER A 418 15.31 -2.88 -17.78
C SER A 418 15.37 -1.41 -18.21
N ASP A 419 14.85 -1.11 -19.40
CA ASP A 419 14.99 0.20 -20.03
C ASP A 419 13.80 1.12 -19.72
N THR A 420 12.81 0.62 -18.96
CA THR A 420 11.69 1.45 -18.51
C THR A 420 12.17 2.43 -17.45
N GLU A 421 11.72 3.68 -17.57
CA GLU A 421 12.07 4.74 -16.61
C GLU A 421 11.61 4.37 -15.19
N ARG A 422 12.55 4.46 -14.24
CA ARG A 422 12.34 4.16 -12.82
C ARG A 422 12.79 5.39 -12.01
N PRO A 423 11.89 6.33 -11.70
CA PRO A 423 12.25 7.56 -10.98
C PRO A 423 12.88 7.30 -9.61
N PHE A 424 12.51 6.19 -8.96
CA PHE A 424 13.27 5.61 -7.85
C PHE A 424 13.78 4.23 -8.25
N VAL A 425 15.03 3.94 -7.89
CA VAL A 425 15.64 2.62 -8.07
C VAL A 425 16.17 2.16 -6.72
N VAL A 426 15.88 0.92 -6.35
CA VAL A 426 16.47 0.29 -5.16
C VAL A 426 17.99 0.44 -5.20
N PRO A 427 18.63 0.86 -4.10
CA PRO A 427 20.08 1.02 -4.03
C PRO A 427 20.83 -0.21 -4.54
N PHE A 428 21.98 -0.03 -5.18
CA PHE A 428 22.77 -1.13 -5.78
C PHE A 428 22.07 -1.89 -6.93
N GLY A 429 20.98 -1.35 -7.49
CA GLY A 429 20.36 -1.86 -8.70
C GLY A 429 19.88 -3.30 -8.57
N ARG A 430 20.38 -4.20 -9.44
CA ARG A 430 20.00 -5.62 -9.44
C ARG A 430 20.50 -6.38 -8.21
N LEU A 431 21.70 -6.05 -7.71
CA LEU A 431 22.26 -6.68 -6.52
C LEU A 431 21.43 -6.33 -5.29
N GLY A 432 21.07 -5.05 -5.14
CA GLY A 432 20.19 -4.61 -4.06
C GLY A 432 18.81 -5.24 -4.13
N ALA A 433 18.25 -5.40 -5.34
CA ALA A 433 16.98 -6.09 -5.52
C ALA A 433 17.00 -7.54 -5.00
N TRP A 434 18.05 -8.30 -5.30
CA TRP A 434 18.22 -9.64 -4.74
C TRP A 434 18.48 -9.62 -3.23
N ALA A 435 19.29 -8.66 -2.75
CA ALA A 435 19.61 -8.52 -1.34
C ALA A 435 18.38 -8.22 -0.47
N ILE A 436 17.38 -7.50 -0.98
CA ILE A 436 16.11 -7.29 -0.26
C ILE A 436 15.12 -8.45 -0.48
N THR A 437 15.14 -9.10 -1.64
CA THR A 437 14.16 -10.15 -1.98
C THR A 437 14.45 -11.46 -1.25
N LEU A 438 15.71 -11.93 -1.24
CA LEU A 438 16.04 -13.24 -0.65
C LEU A 438 15.70 -13.34 0.84
N PRO A 439 16.11 -12.38 1.71
CA PRO A 439 15.75 -12.44 3.13
C PRO A 439 14.24 -12.39 3.33
N LYS A 440 13.52 -11.55 2.57
CA LYS A 440 12.06 -11.44 2.64
C LYS A 440 11.39 -12.76 2.28
N ILE A 441 11.82 -13.44 1.21
CA ILE A 441 11.27 -14.76 0.82
C ILE A 441 11.55 -15.81 1.90
N VAL A 442 12.72 -15.80 2.54
CA VAL A 442 13.02 -16.71 3.66
C VAL A 442 12.06 -16.48 4.83
N VAL A 443 11.81 -15.23 5.21
CA VAL A 443 10.85 -14.91 6.27
C VAL A 443 9.43 -15.37 5.88
N LEU A 444 8.99 -15.05 4.65
CA LEU A 444 7.68 -15.47 4.12
C LEU A 444 7.49 -17.00 4.17
N LEU A 445 8.50 -17.77 3.77
CA LEU A 445 8.48 -19.23 3.85
C LEU A 445 8.44 -19.73 5.28
N GLY A 446 9.24 -19.14 6.18
CA GLY A 446 9.23 -19.50 7.61
C GLY A 446 7.86 -19.31 8.24
N VAL A 447 7.17 -18.23 7.89
CA VAL A 447 5.82 -17.95 8.37
C VAL A 447 4.83 -18.96 7.84
N LEU A 448 4.85 -19.27 6.55
CA LEU A 448 3.98 -20.28 5.95
C LEU A 448 4.19 -21.66 6.59
N ILE A 449 5.43 -22.06 6.88
CA ILE A 449 5.76 -23.32 7.57
C ILE A 449 5.20 -23.33 8.99
N ALA A 450 5.20 -22.20 9.69
CA ALA A 450 4.69 -22.09 11.05
C ALA A 450 3.16 -22.20 11.16
N GLN A 451 2.43 -22.12 10.04
CA GLN A 451 0.96 -22.12 10.06
C GLN A 451 0.38 -23.50 10.38
N LYS A 452 -0.72 -23.49 11.14
CA LYS A 452 -1.44 -24.71 11.53
C LYS A 452 -2.03 -25.42 10.29
N ARG A 453 -2.15 -26.75 10.37
CA ARG A 453 -2.70 -27.58 9.26
C ARG A 453 -4.09 -27.12 8.80
N SER A 454 -4.95 -26.66 9.72
CA SER A 454 -6.28 -26.16 9.40
C SER A 454 -6.24 -24.92 8.49
N VAL A 455 -5.30 -24.01 8.73
CA VAL A 455 -5.09 -22.80 7.93
C VAL A 455 -4.64 -23.18 6.52
N TRP A 456 -3.67 -24.10 6.41
CA TRP A 456 -3.22 -24.62 5.11
C TRP A 456 -4.34 -25.27 4.31
N VAL A 457 -5.19 -26.07 4.95
CA VAL A 457 -6.34 -26.70 4.27
C VAL A 457 -7.32 -25.65 3.79
N LEU A 458 -7.70 -24.70 4.64
CA LEU A 458 -8.67 -23.66 4.28
C LEU A 458 -8.15 -22.76 3.14
N CYS A 459 -6.96 -22.18 3.29
CA CYS A 459 -6.37 -21.28 2.30
C CYS A 459 -5.94 -22.02 1.03
N GLY A 460 -5.53 -23.28 1.15
CA GLY A 460 -5.24 -24.16 0.02
C GLY A 460 -6.47 -24.48 -0.81
N LEU A 461 -7.60 -24.85 -0.17
CA LEU A 461 -8.88 -25.07 -0.85
C LEU A 461 -9.36 -23.80 -1.54
N PHE A 462 -9.24 -22.64 -0.89
CA PHE A 462 -9.54 -21.35 -1.51
C PHE A 462 -8.74 -21.16 -2.81
N ASN A 463 -7.41 -21.39 -2.78
CA ASN A 463 -6.56 -21.25 -3.96
C ASN A 463 -6.86 -22.27 -5.06
N VAL A 464 -7.28 -23.49 -4.71
CA VAL A 464 -7.78 -24.48 -5.68
C VAL A 464 -9.05 -23.98 -6.37
N VAL A 465 -9.99 -23.39 -5.62
CA VAL A 465 -11.22 -22.80 -6.19
C VAL A 465 -10.88 -21.61 -7.09
N VAL A 466 -10.00 -20.70 -6.66
CA VAL A 466 -9.54 -19.55 -7.45
C VAL A 466 -8.89 -19.99 -8.76
N SER A 467 -8.04 -21.02 -8.70
CA SER A 467 -7.37 -21.58 -9.88
C SER A 467 -8.36 -22.26 -10.83
N SER A 468 -9.33 -22.97 -10.28
CA SER A 468 -10.41 -23.60 -11.05
C SER A 468 -11.31 -22.55 -11.72
N ALA A 469 -11.64 -21.48 -11.01
CA ALA A 469 -12.40 -20.35 -11.52
C ALA A 469 -11.66 -19.65 -12.67
N TYR A 470 -10.34 -19.51 -12.59
CA TYR A 470 -9.53 -18.98 -13.71
C TYR A 470 -9.65 -19.83 -14.98
N LEU A 471 -9.59 -21.16 -14.85
CA LEU A 471 -9.73 -22.07 -15.99
C LEU A 471 -11.10 -21.94 -16.66
N VAL A 472 -12.16 -21.76 -15.86
CA VAL A 472 -13.52 -21.49 -16.36
C VAL A 472 -13.59 -20.12 -17.02
N TRP A 473 -13.12 -19.07 -16.35
CA TRP A 473 -13.13 -17.70 -16.84
C TRP A 473 -12.39 -17.56 -18.18
N ARG A 474 -11.22 -18.20 -18.30
CA ARG A 474 -10.40 -18.23 -19.53
C ARG A 474 -11.12 -18.87 -20.71
N ARG A 475 -12.03 -19.82 -20.48
CA ARG A 475 -12.83 -20.43 -21.57
C ARG A 475 -13.82 -19.45 -22.19
N PHE A 476 -14.38 -18.54 -21.39
CA PHE A 476 -15.33 -17.53 -21.85
C PHE A 476 -14.65 -16.26 -22.37
N HIS A 477 -13.40 -16.01 -21.97
CA HIS A 477 -12.60 -14.87 -22.42
C HIS A 477 -11.28 -15.35 -23.03
N PRO A 478 -11.29 -15.93 -24.25
CA PRO A 478 -10.06 -16.33 -24.92
C PRO A 478 -9.14 -15.12 -25.08
N ALA A 479 -7.86 -15.26 -24.75
CA ALA A 479 -6.89 -14.20 -24.99
C ALA A 479 -6.93 -13.82 -26.48
N HIS A 480 -7.25 -12.55 -26.79
CA HIS A 480 -7.09 -12.04 -28.15
C HIS A 480 -5.65 -12.27 -28.57
N ARG A 481 -5.44 -13.05 -29.65
CA ARG A 481 -4.14 -13.40 -30.25
C ARG A 481 -3.32 -12.19 -30.75
N GLY A 482 -3.69 -10.95 -30.43
CA GLY A 482 -3.11 -9.72 -30.98
C GLY A 482 -1.97 -9.09 -30.18
N THR A 483 -1.78 -9.43 -28.90
CA THR A 483 -0.77 -8.72 -28.06
C THR A 483 0.68 -9.17 -28.27
N CYS A 484 0.95 -10.20 -29.06
CA CYS A 484 2.33 -10.57 -29.44
C CYS A 484 2.94 -9.65 -30.52
N ALA A 485 2.20 -8.70 -31.09
CA ALA A 485 2.76 -7.77 -32.08
C ALA A 485 3.52 -6.60 -31.44
N TYR A 486 3.18 -6.21 -30.20
CA TYR A 486 3.89 -5.14 -29.49
C TYR A 486 5.26 -5.60 -28.95
N ASP A 487 5.38 -6.88 -28.58
CA ASP A 487 6.63 -7.50 -28.09
C ASP A 487 7.69 -7.73 -29.18
N ARG A 488 7.34 -7.64 -30.47
CA ARG A 488 8.26 -7.91 -31.59
C ARG A 488 8.75 -6.65 -32.31
N ALA A 489 8.14 -5.50 -32.06
CA ALA A 489 8.51 -4.23 -32.70
C ALA A 489 9.73 -3.54 -32.05
N SER A 490 10.11 -3.93 -30.84
CA SER A 490 11.27 -3.37 -30.12
C SER A 490 12.61 -4.00 -30.48
N THR A 491 12.65 -5.00 -31.38
CA THR A 491 13.89 -5.73 -31.73
C THR A 491 14.46 -5.43 -33.12
N THR A 492 13.95 -4.41 -33.83
CA THR A 492 14.52 -4.03 -35.13
C THR A 492 14.99 -2.57 -35.09
N ILE A 493 16.25 -2.37 -34.69
CA ILE A 493 16.98 -1.13 -34.95
C ILE A 493 17.32 -1.13 -36.45
N PRO A 494 16.88 -0.16 -37.26
CA PRO A 494 17.43 0.00 -38.60
C PRO A 494 18.83 0.60 -38.44
N THR A 495 19.86 -0.20 -38.72
CA THR A 495 21.22 0.29 -38.93
C THR A 495 21.24 1.21 -40.15
N MET A 496 21.12 2.53 -39.94
CA MET A 496 21.62 3.52 -40.88
C MET A 496 23.14 3.59 -40.72
N TYR A 497 23.88 2.97 -41.63
CA TYR A 497 25.14 3.47 -42.23
C TYR A 497 25.64 2.41 -43.20
N GLY A 498 25.71 2.75 -44.49
CA GLY A 498 26.18 1.86 -45.53
C GLY A 498 26.11 2.51 -46.91
N THR A 499 27.00 3.47 -47.16
CA THR A 499 27.38 3.90 -48.51
C THR A 499 28.01 2.73 -49.25
N SER A 500 27.44 2.30 -50.37
CA SER A 500 28.22 1.78 -51.50
C SER A 500 27.50 2.03 -52.83
N LEU A 501 28.23 2.70 -53.73
CA LEU A 501 27.93 2.75 -55.15
C LEU A 501 28.07 1.36 -55.76
N SER A 502 27.20 0.99 -56.70
CA SER A 502 27.53 0.64 -58.09
C SER A 502 26.52 -0.32 -58.75
N SER A 503 26.36 -0.11 -60.06
CA SER A 503 25.82 -1.01 -61.10
C SER A 503 24.30 -1.27 -61.20
N GLN A 504 23.70 -0.50 -62.12
CA GLN A 504 22.68 -0.89 -63.11
C GLN A 504 22.88 -2.32 -63.69
N PRO A 505 21.84 -3.01 -64.22
CA PRO A 505 21.05 -2.50 -65.34
C PRO A 505 19.54 -2.79 -65.41
N VAL A 506 18.92 -1.92 -66.21
CA VAL A 506 17.63 -1.97 -66.91
C VAL A 506 17.27 -3.35 -67.46
N VAL A 507 16.04 -3.82 -67.19
CA VAL A 507 15.28 -4.72 -68.09
C VAL A 507 13.79 -4.36 -68.07
N VAL A 508 13.39 -3.60 -69.10
CA VAL A 508 12.26 -3.78 -70.03
C VAL A 508 10.94 -4.40 -69.53
N ASN A 509 9.87 -3.60 -69.67
CA ASN A 509 8.45 -4.00 -69.73
C ASN A 509 8.16 -5.00 -70.87
N SER A 510 7.27 -5.97 -70.62
CA SER A 510 6.31 -6.41 -71.65
C SER A 510 5.10 -7.14 -71.07
N SER A 511 3.93 -6.72 -71.57
CA SER A 511 2.59 -7.35 -71.62
C SER A 511 1.78 -7.51 -70.33
#